data_AF-A0A377ZKW9-F1
#
_entry.id   AF-A0A377ZKW9-F1
#
_cell.length_a   1.000
_cell.length_b   1.000
_cell.length_c   1.000
_cell.angle_alpha   90.00
_cell.angle_beta   90.00
_cell.angle_gamma   90.00
#
_symmetry.space_group_name_H-M   'P 1'
#
loop_
_entity.id
_entity.type
_entity.pdbx_description
1 polymer ?
#
loop_
_entity_poly.entity_id
_entity_poly.type
_entity_poly.pdbx_seq_one_letter_code
_entity_poly.pdbx_strand_id
1 'polypeptide(L)'
;MAKNFEAKGGTIVYNAEVSALKEHASGVVIRTRQGGEYEASTLIACSGLMADRLVKMLGVDPGFIICPFRGEYFQLAPSTTRSSTI
;
A
#
# COMPACT_ATOMS: atom_id res chain seq x y z
N MET A 1 -6.90 -12.20 -6.05
CA MET A 1 -5.95 -12.16 -4.93
C MET A 1 -6.64 -11.99 -3.59
N ALA A 2 -7.37 -10.89 -3.34
CA ALA A 2 -8.08 -10.62 -2.07
C ALA A 2 -8.91 -11.81 -1.55
N LYS A 3 -9.80 -12.36 -2.38
CA LYS A 3 -10.62 -13.54 -2.05
C LYS A 3 -9.79 -14.76 -1.59
N ASN A 4 -8.64 -15.00 -2.22
CA ASN A 4 -7.77 -16.13 -1.87
C ASN A 4 -7.05 -15.91 -0.54
N PHE A 5 -6.74 -14.66 -0.21
CA PHE A 5 -6.13 -14.29 1.08
C PHE A 5 -7.13 -14.48 2.22
N GLU A 6 -8.36 -14.00 2.05
CA GLU A 6 -9.44 -14.18 3.03
C GLU A 6 -9.79 -15.67 3.22
N ALA A 7 -9.85 -16.45 2.13
CA ALA A 7 -10.08 -17.90 2.20
C ALA A 7 -9.00 -18.68 2.96
N LYS A 8 -7.79 -18.10 3.09
CA LYS A 8 -6.68 -18.65 3.89
C LYS A 8 -6.66 -18.11 5.33
N GLY A 9 -7.71 -17.40 5.77
CA GLY A 9 -7.85 -16.84 7.11
C GLY A 9 -7.30 -15.42 7.27
N GLY A 10 -6.88 -14.77 6.19
CA GLY A 10 -6.47 -13.37 6.23
C GLY A 10 -7.65 -12.41 6.45
N THR A 11 -7.41 -11.27 7.10
CA THR A 11 -8.42 -10.22 7.27
C THR A 11 -8.03 -9.01 6.45
N ILE A 12 -8.97 -8.48 5.65
CA ILE A 12 -8.78 -7.22 4.92
C ILE A 12 -9.65 -6.15 5.57
N VAL A 13 -9.01 -5.08 6.02
CA VAL A 13 -9.71 -3.93 6.58
C VAL A 13 -9.64 -2.77 5.58
N TYR A 14 -10.78 -2.45 4.97
CA TYR A 14 -10.91 -1.29 4.09
C TYR A 14 -11.21 -0.03 4.89
N ASN A 15 -11.07 1.14 4.24
CA ASN A 15 -11.27 2.45 4.89
C ASN A 15 -10.44 2.62 6.18
N ALA A 16 -9.24 2.02 6.20
CA ALA A 16 -8.32 2.01 7.33
C ALA A 16 -7.01 2.67 6.92
N GLU A 17 -7.01 4.00 6.86
CA GLU A 17 -5.83 4.77 6.49
C GLU A 17 -4.85 4.79 7.66
N VAL A 18 -3.65 4.23 7.49
CA VAL A 18 -2.60 4.29 8.51
C VAL A 18 -2.17 5.74 8.73
N SER A 19 -2.28 6.22 9.97
CA SER A 19 -1.96 7.59 10.37
C SER A 19 -0.72 7.69 11.26
N ALA A 20 -0.37 6.61 11.97
CA ALA A 20 0.85 6.54 12.76
C ALA A 20 1.32 5.08 12.91
N LEU A 21 2.63 4.93 13.04
CA LEU A 21 3.31 3.67 13.32
C LEU A 21 4.21 3.85 14.54
N LYS A 22 4.27 2.85 15.41
CA LYS A 22 5.19 2.82 16.55
C LYS A 22 5.80 1.44 16.69
N GLU A 23 7.10 1.33 16.45
CA GLU A 23 7.86 0.11 16.73
C GLU A 23 8.22 0.00 18.21
N HIS A 24 8.31 -1.24 18.68
CA HIS A 24 8.79 -1.61 20.00
C HIS A 24 9.48 -2.99 19.92
N ALA A 25 9.98 -3.48 21.06
CA ALA A 25 10.85 -4.66 21.09
C ALA A 25 10.21 -5.95 20.54
N SER A 26 8.88 -6.07 20.56
CA SER A 26 8.18 -7.29 20.12
C SER A 26 7.23 -7.08 18.93
N GLY A 27 7.21 -5.89 18.33
CA GLY A 27 6.36 -5.64 17.17
C GLY A 27 6.13 -4.17 16.85
N VAL A 28 5.00 -3.92 16.19
CA VAL A 28 4.59 -2.60 15.72
C VAL A 28 3.13 -2.36 16.04
N VAL A 29 2.85 -1.16 16.54
CA VAL A 29 1.48 -0.64 16.71
C VAL A 29 1.14 0.21 15.50
N ILE A 30 0.03 -0.11 14.84
CA ILE A 30 -0.51 0.58 13.68
C ILE A 30 -1.78 1.31 14.11
N ARG A 31 -1.80 2.64 13.97
CA ARG A 31 -3.00 3.45 14.18
C ARG A 31 -3.59 3.86 12.86
N THR A 32 -4.91 3.82 12.78
CA THR A 32 -5.66 4.30 11.61
C THR A 32 -6.36 5.61 11.91
N ARG A 33 -6.57 6.42 10.89
CA ARG A 33 -7.24 7.72 11.01
C ARG A 33 -8.70 7.59 11.46
N GLN A 34 -9.30 6.42 11.24
CA GLN A 34 -10.66 6.09 11.64
C GLN A 34 -10.76 5.65 13.11
N GLY A 35 -9.66 5.69 13.87
CA GLY A 35 -9.63 5.34 15.30
C GLY A 35 -9.35 3.87 15.59
N GLY A 36 -8.96 3.09 14.57
CA GLY A 36 -8.52 1.70 14.75
C GLY A 36 -7.08 1.64 15.27
N GLU A 37 -6.81 0.65 16.12
CA GLU A 37 -5.46 0.30 16.57
C GLU A 37 -5.25 -1.20 16.36
N TYR A 38 -4.11 -1.55 15.76
CA TYR A 38 -3.72 -2.92 15.46
C TYR A 38 -2.30 -3.16 15.94
N GLU A 39 -2.01 -4.38 16.38
CA GLU A 39 -0.67 -4.80 16.77
C GLU A 39 -0.26 -6.03 15.98
N ALA A 40 0.99 -6.03 15.52
CA ALA A 40 1.58 -7.15 14.79
C ALA A 40 3.07 -7.30 15.14
N SER A 41 3.58 -8.53 15.08
CA SER A 41 5.02 -8.79 15.25
C SER A 41 5.86 -8.35 14.05
N THR A 42 5.24 -8.17 12.88
CA THR A 42 5.94 -7.79 11.64
C THR A 42 5.04 -6.91 10.79
N LEU A 43 5.61 -5.82 10.25
CA LEU A 43 4.96 -4.94 9.29
C LEU A 43 5.58 -5.12 7.90
N ILE A 44 4.74 -5.40 6.90
CA ILE A 44 5.14 -5.37 5.49
C ILE A 44 4.42 -4.18 4.84
N ALA A 45 5.18 -3.15 4.49
CA ALA A 45 4.65 -1.91 3.92
C ALA A 45 4.56 -1.98 2.38
N CYS A 46 3.37 -2.26 1.86
CA CYS A 46 3.08 -2.26 0.42
C CYS A 46 2.23 -1.04 0.00
N SER A 47 2.59 0.16 0.45
CA SER A 47 1.75 1.37 0.35
C SER A 47 1.93 2.18 -0.95
N GLY A 48 2.62 1.62 -1.94
CA GLY A 48 2.81 2.24 -3.26
C GLY A 48 3.40 3.64 -3.15
N LEU A 49 2.66 4.64 -3.66
CA LEU A 49 3.10 6.04 -3.68
C LEU A 49 3.24 6.69 -2.30
N MET A 50 2.86 6.00 -1.22
CA MET A 50 2.95 6.47 0.16
C MET A 50 4.11 5.81 0.94
N ALA A 51 4.99 5.04 0.30
CA ALA A 51 6.00 4.25 1.03
C ALA A 51 7.01 5.11 1.79
N ASP A 52 7.50 6.21 1.20
CA ASP A 52 8.41 7.14 1.88
C ASP A 52 7.77 7.80 3.12
N ARG A 53 6.45 8.07 3.06
CA ARG A 53 5.70 8.64 4.19
C ARG A 53 5.53 7.65 5.33
N LEU A 54 5.30 6.36 5.04
CA LEU A 54 5.22 5.35 6.11
C LEU A 54 6.55 5.21 6.86
N VAL A 55 7.69 5.22 6.15
CA VAL A 55 9.01 5.18 6.79
C VAL A 55 9.22 6.41 7.69
N LYS A 56 8.82 7.60 7.23
CA LYS A 56 8.84 8.82 8.04
C LYS A 56 7.97 8.75 9.30
N MET A 57 6.84 8.02 9.28
CA MET A 57 6.01 7.82 10.48
C MET A 57 6.75 7.06 11.58
N LEU A 58 7.74 6.25 11.24
CA LEU A 58 8.60 5.54 12.19
C LEU A 58 9.76 6.42 12.71
N GLY A 59 9.85 7.68 12.28
CA GLY A 59 10.96 8.57 12.64
C GLY A 59 12.28 8.22 11.92
N VAL A 60 12.22 7.40 10.87
CA VAL A 60 13.37 6.98 10.07
C VAL A 60 13.45 7.85 8.81
N ASP A 61 14.66 8.27 8.44
CA ASP A 61 14.90 8.90 7.14
C ASP A 61 14.91 7.81 6.05
N PRO A 62 13.97 7.83 5.09
CA PRO A 62 13.95 6.85 4.01
C PRO A 62 15.18 6.90 3.09
N GLY A 63 15.92 8.01 3.02
CA GLY A 63 17.02 8.17 2.05
C GLY A 63 16.56 8.24 0.58
N PHE A 64 15.24 8.30 0.37
CA PHE A 64 14.59 8.49 -0.92
C PHE A 64 13.28 9.27 -0.74
N ILE A 65 12.74 9.76 -1.84
CA ILE A 65 11.44 10.44 -1.87
C ILE A 65 10.65 9.86 -3.03
N ILE A 66 9.35 9.60 -2.83
CA ILE A 66 8.48 9.17 -3.91
C ILE A 66 7.80 10.39 -4.51
N CYS A 67 8.10 10.68 -5.77
CA CYS A 67 7.45 11.73 -6.55
C CYS A 67 6.39 11.10 -7.46
N PRO A 68 5.08 11.24 -7.15
CA PRO A 68 4.03 10.62 -7.95
C PRO A 68 3.82 11.39 -9.26
N PHE A 69 3.81 10.66 -10.37
CA PHE A 69 3.47 11.20 -11.69
C PHE A 69 2.16 10.59 -12.18
N ARG A 70 1.31 11.40 -12.79
CA ARG A 70 0.07 10.95 -13.42
C ARG A 70 0.32 10.64 -14.89
N GLY A 71 0.30 9.36 -15.24
CA GLY A 71 0.21 8.92 -16.63
C GLY A 71 -1.24 8.94 -17.12
N GLU A 72 -1.42 9.10 -18.43
CA GLU A 72 -2.70 8.92 -19.10
C GLU A 72 -2.60 7.79 -20.12
N TYR A 73 -3.64 6.96 -20.17
CA TYR A 73 -3.77 5.90 -21.15
C TYR A 73 -5.01 6.16 -22.00
N PHE A 74 -4.84 6.12 -23.32
CA PHE A 74 -5.96 6.23 -24.26
C PHE A 74 -6.32 4.84 -24.78
N GLN A 75 -7.61 4.50 -24.73
CA GLN A 75 -8.11 3.31 -25.41
C GLN A 75 -8.32 3.65 -26.88
N LEU A 76 -7.59 2.98 -27.76
CA LEU A 76 -7.75 3.11 -29.20
C LEU A 76 -9.05 2.41 -29.64
N ALA A 77 -9.64 2.90 -30.74
CA ALA A 77 -10.71 2.18 -31.40
C ALA A 77 -10.22 0.79 -31.86
N PRO A 78 -11.06 -0.26 -31.81
CA PRO A 78 -10.65 -1.60 -32.23
C PRO A 78 -10.06 -1.66 -33.65
N SER A 79 -10.54 -0.81 -34.57
CA SER A 79 -10.06 -0.70 -35.95
C SER A 79 -8.65 -0.11 -36.08
N THR A 80 -8.11 0.51 -35.03
CA THR A 80 -6.81 1.19 -35.00
C THR A 80 -5.76 0.40 -34.21
N THR A 81 -6.16 -0.62 -33.47
CA THR A 81 -5.23 -1.56 -32.84
C THR A 81 -4.55 -2.37 -33.95
N ARG A 82 -3.27 -2.10 -34.23
CA ARG A 82 -2.46 -2.98 -35.08
C ARG A 82 -2.36 -4.33 -34.39
N SER A 83 -3.22 -5.27 -34.78
CA SER A 83 -3.01 -6.68 -34.51
C SER A 83 -1.76 -7.08 -35.27
N SER A 84 -0.62 -7.09 -34.57
CA SER A 84 0.59 -7.71 -35.08
C SER A 84 0.33 -9.21 -34.96
N THR A 85 -0.24 -9.80 -36.00
CA THR A 85 -0.32 -11.25 -36.13
C THR A 85 1.12 -11.77 -36.16
N ILE A 86 1.58 -12.30 -35.04
CA ILE A 86 2.72 -13.23 -34.95
C ILE A 86 2.13 -14.63 -35.00
#